data_AF-A0A372YYI7-F1
#
_entry.id   AF-A0A372YYI7-F1
#
_cell.length_a   1.000
_cell.length_b   1.000
_cell.length_c   1.000
_cell.angle_alpha   90.00
_cell.angle_beta   90.00
_cell.angle_gamma   90.00
#
_symmetry.space_group_name_H-M   'P 1'
#
loop_
_entity.id
_entity.type
_entity.pdbx_description
1 polymer ?
#
loop_
_entity_poly.entity_id
_entity_poly.type
_entity_poly.pdbx_seq_one_letter_code
_entity_poly.pdbx_strand_id
1 'polypeptide(L)'
;MSGNKISDRPILPLKARKAVFEKLEDIADVASMSPEDRERYDNSVKVYRDYLVTMDAAEQKGMKEGMEKGIKEGAQKAQLQIARNMKAKGIDNQSIAECTDLPLSMIEEL
;
A
#
# COMPACT_ATOMS: atom_id res chain seq x y z
N MET A 1 -23.88 7.90 -56.83
CA MET A 1 -22.48 7.71 -56.40
C MET A 1 -21.95 9.06 -55.93
N SER A 2 -22.02 9.33 -54.63
CA SER A 2 -21.56 10.59 -54.03
C SER A 2 -20.05 10.51 -53.85
N GLY A 3 -19.29 11.24 -54.68
CA GLY A 3 -17.83 11.28 -54.63
C GLY A 3 -17.36 11.85 -53.29
N ASN A 4 -16.46 11.14 -52.63
CA ASN A 4 -15.85 11.53 -51.36
C ASN A 4 -15.05 12.84 -51.56
N LYS A 5 -15.58 13.98 -51.07
CA LYS A 5 -14.96 15.32 -51.15
C LYS A 5 -13.80 15.47 -50.16
N ILE A 6 -12.78 14.61 -50.25
CA ILE A 6 -11.56 14.75 -49.42
C ILE A 6 -10.54 15.66 -50.13
N SER A 7 -10.68 15.89 -51.44
CA SER A 7 -9.77 16.70 -52.26
C SER A 7 -9.81 18.22 -52.01
N ASP A 8 -10.87 18.73 -51.37
CA ASP A 8 -11.10 20.19 -51.25
C ASP A 8 -10.67 20.76 -49.90
N ARG A 9 -9.83 20.06 -49.12
CA ARG A 9 -9.27 20.66 -47.91
C ARG A 9 -8.20 21.68 -48.32
N PRO A 10 -8.32 22.96 -47.91
CA PRO A 10 -7.29 23.94 -48.21
C PRO A 10 -5.96 23.48 -47.61
N ILE A 11 -5.00 23.17 -48.48
CA ILE A 11 -3.64 22.84 -48.07
C ILE A 11 -3.04 24.14 -47.55
N LEU A 12 -2.80 24.19 -46.23
CA LEU A 12 -2.15 25.33 -45.61
C LEU A 12 -0.84 25.66 -46.37
N PRO A 13 -0.59 26.92 -46.72
CA PRO A 13 0.68 27.33 -47.29
C PRO A 13 1.83 26.85 -46.40
N LEU A 14 2.97 26.48 -47.00
CA LEU A 14 4.08 25.86 -46.27
C LEU A 14 4.51 26.66 -45.03
N LYS A 15 4.49 28.01 -45.13
CA LYS A 15 4.76 28.93 -44.00
C LYS A 15 3.75 28.79 -42.86
N ALA A 16 2.47 28.63 -43.18
CA ALA A 16 1.40 28.48 -42.17
C ALA A 16 1.45 27.09 -41.53
N ARG A 17 1.77 26.03 -42.28
CA ARG A 17 2.03 24.70 -41.70
C ARG A 17 3.20 24.74 -40.74
N LYS A 18 4.32 25.34 -41.14
CA LYS A 18 5.51 25.47 -40.30
C LYS A 18 5.20 26.17 -38.97
N ALA A 19 4.52 27.31 -39.02
CA ALA A 19 4.12 28.05 -37.82
C ALA A 19 3.16 27.27 -36.89
N VAL A 20 2.26 26.46 -37.47
CA VAL A 20 1.37 25.57 -36.69
C VAL A 20 2.17 24.46 -36.02
N PHE A 21 3.15 23.86 -36.71
CA PHE A 21 4.00 22.83 -36.13
C PHE A 21 4.94 23.38 -35.06
N GLU A 22 5.58 24.53 -35.28
CA GLU A 22 6.42 25.20 -34.26
C GLU A 22 5.61 25.51 -33.00
N LYS A 23 4.37 25.97 -33.14
CA LYS A 23 3.48 26.21 -32.00
C LYS A 23 3.04 24.91 -31.30
N LEU A 24 2.84 23.83 -32.05
CA LEU A 24 2.52 22.52 -31.48
C LEU A 24 3.73 21.91 -30.75
N GLU A 25 4.94 22.14 -31.25
CA GLU A 25 6.20 21.72 -30.64
C GLU A 25 6.44 22.49 -29.32
N ASP A 26 6.21 23.80 -29.29
CA ASP A 26 6.24 24.63 -28.07
C ASP A 26 5.25 24.17 -27.00
N ILE A 27 4.06 23.70 -27.42
CA ILE A 27 3.01 23.20 -26.51
C ILE A 27 3.34 21.79 -25.99
N ALA A 28 4.11 20.99 -26.75
CA ALA A 28 4.38 19.59 -26.44
C ALA A 28 5.61 19.38 -25.55
N ASP A 29 6.53 20.35 -25.47
CA ASP A 29 7.72 20.22 -24.65
C ASP A 29 7.42 20.42 -23.16
N VAL A 30 7.65 19.37 -22.36
CA VAL A 30 7.61 19.45 -20.88
C VAL A 30 8.64 20.48 -20.35
N ALA A 31 9.61 20.89 -21.18
CA ALA A 31 10.60 21.90 -20.89
C ALA A 31 10.10 23.36 -21.01
N SER A 32 8.97 23.62 -21.67
CA SER A 32 8.36 24.97 -21.80
C SER A 32 7.31 25.26 -20.72
N MET A 33 7.16 24.39 -19.71
CA MET A 33 6.35 24.70 -18.52
C MET A 33 6.87 25.99 -17.86
N SER A 34 5.93 26.87 -17.49
CA SER A 34 6.27 27.99 -16.62
C SER A 34 6.85 27.45 -15.31
N PRO A 35 7.74 28.20 -14.62
CA PRO A 35 8.23 27.79 -13.31
C PRO A 35 7.11 27.42 -12.34
N GLU A 36 5.96 28.10 -12.43
CA GLU A 36 4.77 27.81 -11.63
C GLU A 36 4.11 26.46 -12.00
N ASP A 37 3.94 26.17 -13.29
CA ASP A 37 3.36 24.89 -13.73
C ASP A 37 4.26 23.71 -13.37
N ARG A 38 5.58 23.90 -13.48
CA ARG A 38 6.57 22.90 -13.07
C ARG A 38 6.54 22.67 -11.57
N GLU A 39 6.47 23.73 -10.77
CA GLU A 39 6.34 23.62 -9.31
C GLU A 39 5.03 22.92 -8.92
N ARG A 40 3.91 23.24 -9.57
CA ARG A 40 2.62 22.55 -9.35
C ARG A 40 2.72 21.07 -9.69
N TYR A 41 3.37 20.73 -10.81
CA TYR A 41 3.60 19.34 -11.20
C TYR A 41 4.46 18.61 -10.18
N ASP A 42 5.63 19.15 -9.81
CA ASP A 42 6.54 18.55 -8.84
C ASP A 42 5.87 18.36 -7.47
N ASN A 43 5.08 19.35 -7.02
CA ASN A 43 4.29 19.26 -5.80
C ASN A 43 3.22 18.17 -5.88
N SER A 44 2.52 18.03 -7.01
CA SER A 44 1.51 16.98 -7.20
C SER A 44 2.14 15.57 -7.13
N VAL A 45 3.33 15.41 -7.73
CA VAL A 45 4.09 14.16 -7.69
C VAL A 45 4.58 13.87 -6.28
N LYS A 46 5.05 14.89 -5.56
CA LYS A 46 5.46 14.75 -4.16
C LYS A 46 4.30 14.29 -3.28
N VAL A 47 3.15 14.96 -3.36
CA VAL A 47 1.96 14.59 -2.57
C VAL A 47 1.53 13.16 -2.87
N TYR A 48 1.54 12.76 -4.14
CA TYR A 48 1.21 11.39 -4.52
C TYR A 48 2.20 10.37 -3.94
N ARG A 49 3.50 10.65 -4.00
CA ARG A 49 4.55 9.78 -3.42
C ARG A 49 4.43 9.69 -1.90
N ASP A 50 4.23 10.82 -1.23
CA ASP A 50 4.06 10.86 0.22
C ASP A 50 2.84 10.05 0.65
N TYR A 51 1.74 10.13 -0.12
CA TYR A 51 0.55 9.30 0.10
C TYR A 51 0.86 7.81 -0.04
N LEU A 52 1.51 7.39 -1.13
CA LEU A 52 1.86 5.98 -1.35
C LEU A 52 2.76 5.43 -0.25
N VAL A 53 3.80 6.18 0.14
CA VAL A 53 4.72 5.76 1.21
C VAL A 53 4.00 5.69 2.56
N THR A 54 3.11 6.63 2.84
CA THR A 54 2.33 6.62 4.09
C THR A 54 1.40 5.39 4.14
N MET A 55 0.73 5.06 3.04
CA MET A 55 -0.15 3.88 2.98
C MET A 55 0.64 2.58 3.12
N ASP A 56 1.75 2.44 2.40
CA ASP A 56 2.63 1.25 2.49
C ASP A 56 3.19 1.07 3.92
N ALA A 57 3.66 2.16 4.53
CA ALA A 57 4.13 2.13 5.92
C ALA A 57 3.02 1.73 6.90
N ALA A 58 1.79 2.21 6.69
CA ALA A 58 0.64 1.85 7.51
C ALA A 58 0.26 0.37 7.35
N GLU A 59 0.25 -0.16 6.12
CA GLU A 59 -0.03 -1.56 5.84
C GLU A 59 1.04 -2.47 6.46
N GLN A 60 2.33 -2.18 6.25
CA GLN A 60 3.43 -2.96 6.82
C GLN A 60 3.39 -2.96 8.35
N LYS A 61 3.12 -1.81 8.96
CA LYS A 61 2.97 -1.71 10.42
C LYS A 61 1.80 -2.53 10.91
N GLY A 62 0.63 -2.42 10.26
CA GLY A 62 -0.56 -3.20 10.61
C GLY A 62 -0.34 -4.70 10.49
N MET A 63 0.32 -5.15 9.43
CA MET A 63 0.68 -6.57 9.23
C MET A 63 1.62 -7.07 10.32
N LYS A 64 2.67 -6.29 10.65
CA LYS A 64 3.63 -6.66 11.69
C LYS A 64 2.97 -6.77 13.07
N GLU A 65 2.20 -5.75 13.46
CA GLU A 65 1.47 -5.75 14.74
C GLU A 65 0.43 -6.88 14.80
N GLY A 66 -0.30 -7.11 13.70
CA GLY A 66 -1.26 -8.20 13.59
C GLY A 66 -0.61 -9.58 13.72
N MET A 67 0.54 -9.79 13.07
CA MET A 67 1.30 -11.04 13.17
C MET A 67 1.85 -11.26 14.58
N GLU A 68 2.46 -10.25 15.20
CA GLU A 68 2.99 -10.34 16.55
C GLU A 68 1.88 -10.64 17.58
N LYS A 69 0.75 -9.93 17.47
CA LYS A 69 -0.42 -10.17 18.31
C LYS A 69 -0.98 -11.59 18.10
N GLY A 70 -1.10 -12.02 16.84
CA GLY A 70 -1.60 -13.36 16.50
C GLY A 70 -0.71 -14.48 17.05
N ILE A 71 0.62 -14.34 16.96
CA ILE A 71 1.57 -15.30 17.53
C ILE A 71 1.43 -15.35 19.05
N LYS A 72 1.38 -14.19 19.73
CA LYS A 72 1.28 -14.12 21.19
C LYS A 72 -0.04 -14.71 21.70
N GLU A 73 -1.17 -14.35 21.09
CA GLU A 73 -2.47 -14.89 21.45
C GLU A 73 -2.56 -16.39 21.16
N GLY A 74 -1.99 -16.85 20.03
CA GLY A 74 -1.93 -18.26 19.66
C GLY A 74 -1.12 -19.08 20.67
N ALA A 75 0.06 -18.60 21.06
CA ALA A 75 0.92 -19.24 22.06
C ALA A 75 0.21 -19.35 23.42
N GLN A 76 -0.41 -18.27 23.90
CA GLN A 76 -1.16 -18.30 25.16
C GLN A 76 -2.35 -19.27 25.12
N LYS A 77 -3.14 -19.26 24.02
CA LYS A 77 -4.25 -20.21 23.85
C LYS A 77 -3.76 -21.66 23.83
N ALA A 78 -2.64 -21.92 23.17
CA ALA A 78 -2.03 -23.25 23.13
C ALA A 78 -1.56 -23.69 24.52
N GLN A 79 -0.83 -22.85 25.26
CA GLN A 79 -0.40 -23.14 26.63
C GLN A 79 -1.59 -23.46 27.54
N LEU A 80 -2.67 -22.67 27.48
CA LEU A 80 -3.89 -22.92 28.26
C LEU A 80 -4.58 -24.22 27.88
N GLN A 81 -4.63 -24.56 26.60
CA GLN A 81 -5.21 -25.82 26.15
C GLN A 81 -4.39 -27.02 26.63
N ILE A 82 -3.05 -26.92 26.56
CA ILE A 82 -2.15 -27.95 27.06
C ILE A 82 -2.35 -28.12 28.58
N ALA A 83 -2.38 -27.03 29.33
CA ALA A 83 -2.61 -27.05 30.77
C ALA A 83 -3.93 -27.74 31.14
N ARG A 84 -5.04 -27.40 30.48
CA ARG A 84 -6.34 -28.07 30.67
C ARG A 84 -6.26 -29.57 30.38
N ASN A 85 -5.59 -29.96 29.30
CA ASN A 85 -5.43 -31.36 28.94
C ASN A 85 -4.57 -32.12 29.97
N MET A 86 -3.54 -31.49 30.52
CA MET A 86 -2.69 -32.07 31.58
C MET A 86 -3.47 -32.23 32.88
N LYS A 87 -4.27 -31.22 33.27
CA LYS A 87 -5.14 -31.26 34.45
C LYS A 87 -6.18 -32.37 34.33
N ALA A 88 -6.80 -32.52 33.17
CA ALA A 88 -7.74 -33.61 32.88
C ALA A 88 -7.11 -35.01 32.95
N LYS A 89 -5.78 -35.12 32.78
CA LYS A 89 -5.01 -36.36 32.95
C LYS A 89 -4.57 -36.61 34.40
N GLY A 90 -4.91 -35.72 35.34
CA GLY A 90 -4.55 -35.84 36.75
C GLY A 90 -3.09 -35.47 37.05
N ILE A 91 -2.43 -34.71 36.18
CA ILE A 91 -1.11 -34.14 36.48
C ILE A 91 -1.28 -33.04 37.53
N ASP A 92 -0.36 -32.96 38.49
CA ASP A 92 -0.43 -31.97 39.57
C ASP A 92 -0.17 -30.54 39.05
N ASN A 93 -0.78 -29.56 39.72
CA ASN A 93 -0.74 -28.17 39.28
C ASN A 93 0.69 -27.58 39.22
N GLN A 94 1.60 -28.05 40.09
CA GLN A 94 2.98 -27.58 40.13
C GLN A 94 3.74 -28.03 38.87
N SER A 95 3.64 -29.31 38.51
CA SER A 95 4.20 -29.84 37.26
C SER A 95 3.60 -29.16 36.01
N ILE A 96 2.30 -28.85 36.02
CA ILE A 96 1.66 -28.14 34.90
C ILE A 96 2.20 -26.71 34.76
N ALA A 97 2.32 -25.98 35.87
CA ALA A 97 2.86 -24.62 35.87
C ALA A 97 4.29 -24.58 35.29
N GLU A 98 5.14 -25.53 35.71
CA GLU A 98 6.51 -25.67 35.21
C GLU A 98 6.58 -26.05 33.73
N CYS A 99 5.66 -26.90 33.23
CA CYS A 99 5.68 -27.35 31.85
C CYS A 99 5.04 -26.37 30.84
N THR A 100 4.17 -25.48 31.31
CA THR A 100 3.39 -24.58 30.45
C THR A 100 3.80 -23.12 30.57
N ASP A 101 4.75 -22.80 31.46
CA ASP A 101 5.17 -21.44 31.84
C ASP A 101 3.99 -20.56 32.28
N LEU A 102 2.93 -21.17 32.82
CA LEU A 102 1.77 -20.47 33.35
C LEU A 102 1.88 -20.31 34.87
N PRO A 103 1.43 -19.18 35.44
CA PRO A 103 1.39 -19.01 36.89
C PRO A 103 0.56 -20.09 37.56
N LEU A 104 1.01 -20.58 38.71
CA LEU A 104 0.30 -21.61 39.47
C LEU A 104 -1.15 -21.21 39.77
N SER A 105 -1.39 -19.93 40.13
CA SER A 105 -2.73 -19.39 40.36
C SER A 105 -3.64 -19.52 39.15
N MET A 106 -3.10 -19.35 37.94
CA MET A 106 -3.86 -19.52 36.71
C MET A 106 -4.22 -20.99 36.49
N ILE A 107 -3.31 -21.92 36.78
CA ILE A 107 -3.56 -23.36 36.68
C ILE A 107 -4.61 -23.82 37.69
N GLU A 108 -4.59 -23.27 38.91
CA GLU A 108 -5.58 -23.56 39.96
C GLU A 108 -7.00 -23.17 39.51
N GLU A 109 -7.14 -22.07 38.77
CA GLU A 109 -8.40 -21.56 38.22
C GLU A 109 -8.90 -22.29 36.94
N LEU A 110 -8.07 -23.11 36.28
CA LEU A 110 -8.44 -23.84 35.05
C LEU A 110 -9.41 -25.00 35.27
#